data_AF-A0A917I0U0-F1
#
_entry.id   AF-A0A917I0U0-F1
#
_cell.length_a   1.000
_cell.length_b   1.000
_cell.length_c   1.000
_cell.angle_alpha   90.00
_cell.angle_beta   90.00
_cell.angle_gamma   90.00
#
_symmetry.space_group_name_H-M   'P 1'
#
loop_
_entity.id
_entity.type
_entity.pdbx_description
1 polymer ?
#
loop_
_entity_poly.entity_id
_entity_poly.type
_entity_poly.pdbx_seq_one_letter_code
_entity_poly.pdbx_strand_id
1 'polypeptide(L)' 'MWQEENNTLYRSFNFNDFSEAFAFMLRVALLAEQQNHHPTWTNTWNKVEIWLSTHDAGNIVTEKDRKLAREIDRLL' A
#
# COMPACT_ATOMS: atom_id res chain seq x y z
N MET A 1 -8.37 4.53 7.13
CA MET A 1 -8.58 3.07 7.22
C MET A 1 -8.63 2.52 5.81
N TRP A 2 -8.24 1.25 5.62
CA TRP A 2 -8.35 0.59 4.31
C TRP A 2 -9.81 0.36 3.94
N GLN A 3 -10.15 0.61 2.68
CA GLN A 3 -11.46 0.34 2.09
C GLN A 3 -11.33 -0.88 1.17
N GLU A 4 -12.29 -1.80 1.21
CA GLU A 4 -12.29 -2.97 0.35
C GLU A 4 -13.41 -2.83 -0.69
N GLU A 5 -13.02 -2.60 -1.94
CA GLU A 5 -13.94 -2.40 -3.06
C GLU A 5 -13.35 -3.04 -4.31
N ASN A 6 -14.19 -3.63 -5.17
CA ASN A 6 -13.78 -4.25 -6.43
C ASN A 6 -12.57 -5.20 -6.28
N ASN A 7 -12.63 -6.09 -5.28
CA ASN A 7 -11.58 -7.08 -5.02
C ASN A 7 -10.19 -6.50 -4.74
N THR A 8 -10.13 -5.26 -4.25
CA THR A 8 -8.89 -4.55 -3.93
C THR A 8 -9.01 -3.84 -2.59
N LEU A 9 -7.93 -3.83 -1.80
CA LEU A 9 -7.83 -2.92 -0.65
C LEU A 9 -7.26 -1.59 -1.12
N TYR A 10 -7.94 -0.49 -0.80
CA TYR A 10 -7.53 0.87 -1.14
C TYR A 10 -7.31 1.72 0.11
N ARG A 11 -6.27 2.58 0.08
CA ARG A 11 -6.10 3.66 1.05
C ARG A 11 -5.31 4.83 0.46
N SER A 12 -5.72 6.05 0.81
CA SER A 12 -4.98 7.29 0.56
C SER A 12 -4.28 7.77 1.83
N PHE A 13 -3.05 8.27 1.67
CA PHE A 13 -2.22 8.88 2.70
C PHE A 13 -1.83 10.28 2.25
N ASN A 14 -1.90 11.27 3.14
CA ASN A 14 -1.45 12.64 2.88
C ASN A 14 -0.36 13.00 3.90
N PHE A 15 0.71 13.61 3.41
CA PHE A 15 1.89 14.01 4.18
C PHE A 15 2.08 15.53 4.14
N ASN A 16 3.05 16.09 4.87
CA ASN A 16 3.30 17.53 4.83
C ASN A 16 3.91 17.97 3.50
N ASP A 17 4.79 17.16 2.93
CA ASP A 17 5.51 17.45 1.70
C ASP A 17 5.85 16.18 0.89
N PHE A 18 6.53 16.39 -0.25
CA PHE A 18 6.98 15.30 -1.12
C PHE A 18 8.06 14.42 -0.46
N SER A 19 8.93 14.99 0.38
CA SER A 19 10.03 14.24 1.01
C SER A 19 9.49 13.22 2.01
N GLU A 20 8.52 13.62 2.83
CA GLU A 20 7.82 12.72 3.76
C GLU A 20 7.06 11.62 3.01
N ALA A 21 6.33 11.97 1.94
CA ALA A 21 5.62 11.01 1.11
C ALA A 21 6.57 9.96 0.50
N PHE A 22 7.71 10.40 -0.02
CA PHE A 22 8.70 9.50 -0.61
C PHE A 22 9.39 8.63 0.45
N ALA A 23 9.68 9.18 1.64
CA ALA A 23 10.24 8.40 2.76
C ALA A 23 9.25 7.34 3.28
N PHE A 24 7.94 7.62 3.26
CA PHE A 24 6.92 6.61 3.50
C PHE A 24 6.93 5.53 2.41
N MET A 25 6.94 5.91 1.13
CA MET A 25 7.02 4.95 0.02
C MET A 25 8.25 4.04 0.10
N LEU A 26 9.42 4.57 0.45
CA LEU A 26 10.64 3.78 0.65
C LEU A 26 10.43 2.67 1.69
N ARG A 27 9.82 3.01 2.84
CA ARG A 27 9.55 2.03 3.90
C ARG A 27 8.53 0.98 3.47
N VAL A 28 7.50 1.37 2.72
CA VAL A 28 6.52 0.44 2.13
C VAL A 28 7.18 -0.49 1.12
N ALA A 29 8.11 0.00 0.29
CA ALA A 29 8.84 -0.84 -0.66
C ALA A 29 9.67 -1.93 0.04
N LEU A 30 10.33 -1.60 1.15
CA LEU A 30 11.07 -2.58 1.96
C LEU A 30 10.14 -3.66 2.55
N LEU A 31 8.95 -3.28 3.03
CA LEU A 31 7.95 -4.23 3.52
C LEU A 31 7.43 -5.14 2.39
N ALA A 32 7.19 -4.57 1.21
CA ALA A 32 6.72 -5.31 0.03
C ALA A 32 7.75 -6.36 -0.42
N GLU A 33 9.02 -5.98 -0.53
CA GLU A 33 10.12 -6.91 -0.86
C GLU A 33 10.27 -8.02 0.18
N GLN A 34 10.26 -7.67 1.47
CA GLN A 34 10.34 -8.67 2.56
C GLN A 34 9.19 -9.70 2.50
N GLN A 35 8.01 -9.27 2.07
CA GLN A 35 6.83 -10.12 1.98
C GLN A 35 6.66 -10.81 0.63
N ASN A 36 7.52 -10.47 -0.35
CA ASN A 36 7.37 -10.84 -1.76
C ASN A 36 5.93 -10.61 -2.26
N HIS A 37 5.41 -9.41 -1.98
CA HIS A 37 4.04 -9.01 -2.31
C HIS A 37 3.99 -7.49 -2.51
N HIS A 38 3.67 -7.06 -3.71
CA HIS A 38 3.88 -5.67 -4.13
C HIS A 38 2.57 -4.89 -4.28
N PRO A 39 2.51 -3.63 -3.81
CA PRO A 39 1.36 -2.77 -4.04
C PRO A 39 1.31 -2.25 -5.48
N THR A 40 0.11 -1.88 -5.92
CA THR A 40 -0.05 -0.83 -6.92
C THR A 40 -0.19 0.51 -6.19
N TRP A 41 0.49 1.56 -6.66
CA TRP A 41 0.37 2.88 -6.04
C TRP A 41 0.50 4.03 -7.03
N THR A 42 0.07 5.21 -6.59
CA THR A 42 0.39 6.49 -7.21
C THR A 42 0.95 7.44 -6.16
N ASN A 43 1.83 8.35 -6.58
CA ASN A 43 2.28 9.46 -5.74
C ASN A 43 2.15 10.77 -6.51
N THR A 44 1.40 11.71 -5.92
CA THR A 44 1.16 13.05 -6.46
C THR A 44 1.50 14.06 -5.37
N TRP A 45 2.69 14.66 -5.46
CA TRP A 45 3.23 15.54 -4.41
C TRP A 45 3.25 14.85 -3.04
N ASN A 46 2.43 15.29 -2.10
CA ASN A 46 2.34 14.80 -0.73
C ASN A 46 1.26 13.73 -0.53
N LYS A 47 0.59 13.30 -1.61
CA LYS A 47 -0.44 12.26 -1.57
C LYS A 47 0.13 10.95 -2.10
N VAL A 48 -0.07 9.86 -1.37
CA VAL A 48 0.22 8.49 -1.79
C VAL A 48 -1.06 7.67 -1.74
N GLU A 49 -1.44 7.05 -2.83
CA GLU A 49 -2.60 6.17 -2.91
C GLU A 49 -2.11 4.75 -3.18
N ILE A 50 -2.63 3.78 -2.42
CA ILE A 50 -2.20 2.38 -2.49
C ILE A 50 -3.40 1.48 -2.72
N TRP A 51 -3.22 0.53 -3.64
CA TRP A 51 -4.13 -0.56 -3.97
C TRP A 51 -3.40 -1.89 -3.75
N LEU A 52 -4.03 -2.83 -3.04
CA LEU A 52 -3.51 -4.17 -2.80
C LEU A 52 -4.50 -5.23 -3.29
N SER A 53 -4.02 -6.13 -4.13
CA SER A 53 -4.68 -7.38 -4.50
C SER A 53 -3.62 -8.42 -4.86
N THR A 54 -4.00 -9.69 -4.81
CA THR A 54 -3.10 -10.79 -5.15
C THR A 54 -3.33 -11.22 -6.60
N HIS A 55 -2.37 -10.89 -7.48
CA HIS A 55 -2.43 -11.19 -8.92
C HIS A 55 -2.69 -12.67 -9.22
N ASP A 56 -1.88 -13.55 -8.63
CA ASP A 56 -1.94 -14.99 -8.89
C ASP A 56 -3.20 -15.68 -8.32
N ALA A 57 -3.95 -14.97 -7.47
CA ALA A 57 -5.25 -15.41 -6.98
C ALA A 57 -6.41 -14.91 -7.87
N GLY A 58 -6.11 -14.35 -9.05
CA GLY A 58 -7.11 -13.77 -9.95
C GLY A 58 -7.44 -12.32 -9.63
N ASN A 59 -6.46 -11.55 -9.12
CA ASN A 59 -6.62 -10.15 -8.68
C ASN A 59 -7.70 -9.98 -7.61
N ILE A 60 -7.65 -10.82 -6.58
CA ILE A 60 -8.54 -10.74 -5.41
C ILE A 60 -7.78 -10.42 -4.13
N VAL A 61 -8.49 -9.85 -3.15
CA VAL A 61 -7.94 -9.65 -1.80
C VAL A 61 -7.71 -11.00 -1.13
N THR A 62 -6.48 -11.22 -0.67
CA THR A 62 -6.10 -12.37 0.15
C THR A 62 -5.50 -11.92 1.48
N GLU A 63 -5.10 -12.87 2.32
CA GLU A 63 -4.41 -12.55 3.56
C GLU A 63 -3.05 -11.87 3.34
N LYS A 64 -2.41 -12.04 2.17
CA LYS A 64 -1.18 -11.30 1.83
C LYS A 64 -1.45 -9.79 1.78
N ASP A 65 -2.55 -9.40 1.14
CA ASP A 65 -2.99 -8.00 1.03
C ASP A 65 -3.31 -7.43 2.41
N ARG A 66 -4.09 -8.18 3.22
CA ARG A 66 -4.45 -7.77 4.59
C ARG A 66 -3.23 -7.67 5.50
N LYS A 67 -2.25 -8.56 5.35
CA LYS A 67 -0.99 -8.51 6.10
C LYS A 67 -0.16 -7.29 5.71
N LEU A 68 0.05 -7.06 4.42
CA LEU A 68 0.80 -5.90 3.95
C LEU A 68 0.11 -4.59 4.37
N ALA A 69 -1.22 -4.49 4.24
CA ALA A 69 -2.01 -3.35 4.70
C ALA A 69 -1.77 -3.02 6.19
N ARG A 70 -1.74 -4.04 7.06
CA ARG A 70 -1.47 -3.86 8.50
C ARG A 70 -0.04 -3.39 8.78
N GLU A 71 0.95 -3.89 8.05
CA GLU A 71 2.34 -3.44 8.23
C GLU A 71 2.54 -2.01 7.69
N ILE A 72 1.88 -1.65 6.58
CA ILE A 72 1.88 -0.27 6.06
C ILE A 72 1.28 0.69 7.10
N ASP A 73 0.18 0.32 7.75
CA ASP A 73 -0.47 1.14 8.78
C ASP A 73 0.43 1.43 9.98
N ARG A 74 1.42 0.57 10.26
CA ARG A 74 2.41 0.76 11.34
C ARG A 74 3.53 1.75 11.01
N LEU A 75 3.61 2.21 9.76
CA LEU A 75 4.61 3.19 9.32
C LEU A 75 4.18 4.65 9.54
N LEU A 76 2.91 4.85 9.91
CA LEU A 76 2.28 6.15 10.15
C LEU A 76 2.48 6.64 11.58
#